data_AF-A0A8T5EP72-F1
#
_entry.id   AF-A0A8T5EP72-F1
#
_cell.length_a   1.000
_cell.length_b   1.000
_cell.length_c   1.000
_cell.angle_alpha   90.00
_cell.angle_beta   90.00
_cell.angle_gamma   90.00
#
_symmetry.space_group_name_H-M   'P 1'
#
loop_
_entity.id
_entity.type
_entity.pdbx_description
1 polymer ?
#
loop_
_entity_poly.entity_id
_entity_poly.type
_entity_poly.pdbx_seq_one_letter_code
_entity_poly.pdbx_strand_id
1 'polypeptide(L)'
;MEDDARIIIRAGDVEIDLSGAQSTVDERLTKLREDDTWSIALSRIRNARERAIEAAVDAARGAGLPERGSAFRALIENCSLVRKPDQVLGAIQYLRDVEGVNDSPPRVIDMLFEDAGLEPPGNLSLYLNRLRERGFLVTPPSAKEKNRYAIVTPEGRAHLDKCSRM
;
A
#
# COMPACT_ATOMS: atom_id res chain seq x y z
N MET A 1 24.70 -18.24 18.50
CA MET A 1 24.91 -16.89 19.07
C MET A 1 24.82 -15.95 17.89
N GLU A 2 23.65 -15.37 17.68
CA GLU A 2 23.43 -14.33 16.67
C GLU A 2 23.79 -13.00 17.30
N ASP A 3 24.68 -12.27 16.63
CA ASP A 3 25.09 -10.93 17.02
C ASP A 3 23.96 -9.95 16.71
N ASP A 4 23.22 -9.54 17.74
CA ASP A 4 22.32 -8.40 17.68
C ASP A 4 23.14 -7.13 17.45
N ALA A 5 23.03 -6.55 16.25
CA ALA A 5 23.74 -5.34 15.87
C ALA A 5 23.24 -4.13 16.69
N ARG A 6 23.96 -3.79 17.77
CA ARG A 6 23.74 -2.57 18.55
C ARG A 6 24.23 -1.36 17.79
N ILE A 7 23.30 -0.47 17.41
CA ILE A 7 23.62 0.84 16.84
C ILE A 7 23.36 1.90 17.90
N ILE A 8 24.42 2.56 18.37
CA ILE A 8 24.36 3.68 19.30
C ILE A 8 24.69 4.95 18.51
N ILE A 9 23.72 5.83 18.34
CA ILE A 9 23.92 7.15 17.71
C ILE A 9 24.01 8.19 18.81
N ARG A 10 25.13 8.90 18.87
CA ARG A 10 25.36 9.96 19.85
C ARG A 10 25.22 11.32 19.16
N ALA A 11 24.20 12.07 19.54
CA ALA A 11 23.99 13.46 19.10
C ALA A 11 23.94 14.36 20.35
N GLY A 12 25.08 14.97 20.66
CA GLY A 12 25.23 15.83 21.84
C GLY A 12 25.05 15.07 23.16
N ASP A 13 24.22 15.63 24.02
CA ASP A 13 23.91 15.23 25.39
C ASP A 13 22.75 14.23 25.52
N VAL A 14 22.22 13.73 24.39
CA VAL A 14 21.16 12.71 24.36
C VAL A 14 21.72 11.39 23.84
N GLU A 15 21.64 10.36 24.66
CA GLU A 15 21.97 8.97 24.32
C GLU A 15 20.66 8.21 24.10
N ILE A 16 20.42 7.74 22.86
CA ILE A 16 19.20 7.01 22.50
C ILE A 16 19.57 5.56 22.23
N ASP A 17 19.07 4.67 23.09
CA ASP A 17 19.16 3.22 22.93
C ASP A 17 17.95 2.74 22.08
N LEU A 18 18.24 2.25 20.87
CA LEU A 18 17.25 1.80 19.88
C LEU A 18 16.93 0.30 19.95
N SER A 19 17.13 -0.34 21.11
CA SER A 19 16.90 -1.79 21.27
C SER A 19 15.42 -2.21 21.45
N GLY A 20 14.47 -1.26 21.55
CA GLY A 20 13.07 -1.58 21.92
C GLY A 20 11.96 -1.20 20.94
N ALA A 21 12.24 -0.55 19.81
CA ALA A 21 11.20 0.10 19.00
C ALA A 21 10.59 -0.76 17.87
N GLN A 22 11.17 -1.90 17.53
CA GLN A 22 10.63 -2.76 16.46
C GLN A 22 9.47 -3.66 16.91
N SER A 23 9.41 -4.05 18.19
CA SER A 23 8.42 -5.05 18.66
C SER A 23 7.00 -4.50 18.85
N THR A 24 6.83 -3.18 19.06
CA THR A 24 5.51 -2.62 19.41
C THR A 24 4.64 -2.28 18.21
N VAL A 25 5.25 -2.09 17.03
CA VAL A 25 4.52 -1.82 15.78
C VAL A 25 3.91 -3.11 15.24
N ASP A 26 4.67 -4.22 15.33
CA ASP A 26 4.16 -5.55 15.00
C ASP A 26 2.93 -5.89 15.86
N GLU A 27 2.90 -5.59 17.16
CA GLU A 27 1.74 -5.87 18.01
C GLU A 27 0.48 -5.06 17.64
N ARG A 28 0.63 -3.82 17.17
CA ARG A 28 -0.51 -3.00 16.68
C ARG A 28 -1.01 -3.47 15.31
N LEU A 29 -0.14 -4.04 14.49
CA LEU A 29 -0.47 -4.71 13.25
C LEU A 29 -1.02 -6.13 13.49
N THR A 30 -0.69 -6.78 14.61
CA THR A 30 -1.10 -8.16 14.92
C THR A 30 -2.58 -8.28 15.33
N LYS A 31 -3.27 -7.16 15.59
CA LYS A 31 -4.75 -7.15 15.72
C LYS A 31 -5.50 -7.14 14.38
N LEU A 32 -4.82 -7.33 13.25
CA LEU A 32 -5.40 -7.37 11.89
C LEU A 32 -6.06 -8.70 11.49
N ARG A 33 -6.63 -9.46 12.43
CA ARG A 33 -7.14 -10.80 12.11
C ARG A 33 -8.62 -10.83 11.71
N GLU A 34 -8.81 -11.47 10.54
CA GLU A 34 -9.94 -12.29 10.08
C GLU A 34 -11.26 -11.53 9.84
N ASP A 35 -11.47 -11.06 8.58
CA ASP A 35 -12.75 -10.64 7.94
C ASP A 35 -12.81 -9.21 7.36
N ASP A 36 -11.70 -8.48 7.28
CA ASP A 36 -11.72 -7.18 6.61
C ASP A 36 -11.77 -7.35 5.08
N THR A 37 -12.92 -6.97 4.49
CA THR A 37 -13.00 -6.78 3.04
C THR A 37 -12.01 -5.71 2.58
N TRP A 38 -11.55 -5.80 1.33
CA TRP A 38 -10.62 -4.84 0.71
C TRP A 38 -10.91 -3.37 1.05
N SER A 39 -12.16 -2.93 0.88
CA SER A 39 -12.57 -1.55 1.15
C SER A 39 -12.40 -1.13 2.62
N ILE A 40 -12.61 -2.06 3.56
CA ILE A 40 -12.44 -1.82 5.00
C ILE A 40 -10.95 -1.70 5.33
N ALA A 41 -10.14 -2.65 4.85
CA ALA A 41 -8.70 -2.64 5.08
C ALA A 41 -8.05 -1.37 4.48
N LEU A 42 -8.44 -1.00 3.25
CA LEU A 42 -7.96 0.22 2.59
C LEU A 42 -8.34 1.49 3.36
N SER A 43 -9.59 1.59 3.83
CA SER A 43 -10.07 2.72 4.63
C SER A 43 -9.30 2.87 5.94
N ARG A 44 -8.98 1.77 6.62
CA ARG A 44 -8.16 1.78 7.85
C ARG A 44 -6.76 2.34 7.58
N ILE A 45 -6.10 1.89 6.51
CA ILE A 45 -4.77 2.40 6.12
C ILE A 45 -4.84 3.89 5.80
N ARG A 46 -5.83 4.31 5.02
CA ARG A 46 -6.04 5.72 4.69
C ARG A 46 -6.21 6.57 5.95
N ASN A 47 -7.09 6.17 6.87
CA ASN A 47 -7.33 6.88 8.14
C ASN A 47 -6.10 6.89 9.06
N ALA A 48 -5.28 5.85 9.03
CA ALA A 48 -4.01 5.82 9.77
C ALA A 48 -3.02 6.84 9.19
N ARG A 49 -2.94 6.94 7.86
CA ARG A 49 -2.09 7.92 7.17
C ARG A 49 -2.58 9.35 7.37
N GLU A 50 -3.87 9.63 7.25
CA GLU A 50 -4.45 10.96 7.47
C GLU A 50 -4.16 11.45 8.91
N ARG A 51 -4.38 10.59 9.92
CA ARG A 51 -4.03 10.89 11.33
C ARG A 51 -2.53 11.11 11.53
N ALA A 52 -1.69 10.36 10.82
CA ALA A 52 -0.25 10.57 10.86
C ALA A 52 0.15 11.92 10.25
N ILE A 53 -0.45 12.32 9.13
CA ILE A 53 -0.22 13.62 8.50
C ILE A 53 -0.65 14.75 9.44
N GLU A 54 -1.84 14.64 10.05
CA GLU A 54 -2.32 15.61 11.05
C GLU A 54 -1.39 15.70 12.27
N ALA A 55 -0.75 14.59 12.66
CA ALA A 55 0.24 14.55 13.73
C ALA A 55 1.67 14.93 13.29
N ALA A 56 1.92 15.15 11.99
CA ALA A 56 3.26 15.24 11.41
C ALA A 56 3.56 16.57 10.70
N VAL A 57 3.83 17.59 11.50
CA VAL A 57 5.01 18.43 11.22
C VAL A 57 6.24 17.90 11.96
N ASP A 58 6.09 17.29 13.15
CA ASP A 58 7.26 16.89 13.98
C ASP A 58 7.38 15.37 14.29
N ALA A 59 6.31 14.56 14.17
CA ALA A 59 6.33 13.15 14.61
C ALA A 59 6.53 12.09 13.50
N ALA A 60 6.51 12.45 12.21
CA ALA A 60 6.58 11.49 11.10
C ALA A 60 7.86 10.64 11.04
N ARG A 61 8.94 11.04 11.73
CA ARG A 61 10.17 10.23 11.84
C ARG A 61 10.13 9.19 12.96
N GLY A 62 9.22 9.33 13.93
CA GLY A 62 9.12 8.44 15.10
C GLY A 62 7.81 7.66 15.23
N ALA A 63 6.75 8.07 14.52
CA ALA A 63 5.54 7.28 14.40
C ALA A 63 5.78 6.17 13.37
N GLY A 64 5.71 4.91 13.79
CA GLY A 64 5.83 3.74 12.91
C GLY A 64 4.73 3.67 11.85
N LEU A 65 4.76 4.59 10.88
CA LEU A 65 4.05 4.44 9.63
C LEU A 65 4.67 3.22 8.96
N PRO A 66 3.86 2.24 8.55
CA PRO A 66 4.37 1.19 7.71
C PRO A 66 4.99 1.83 6.48
N GLU A 67 6.25 1.49 6.19
CA GLU A 67 6.92 1.88 4.96
C GLU A 67 6.00 1.57 3.79
N ARG A 68 5.95 2.47 2.80
CA ARG A 68 5.03 2.44 1.65
C ARG A 68 4.70 1.03 1.16
N GLY A 69 5.75 0.24 0.94
CA GLY A 69 5.66 -1.14 0.50
C GLY A 69 5.09 -2.11 1.54
N SER A 70 5.47 -1.99 2.81
CA SER A 70 4.93 -2.83 3.90
C SER A 70 3.42 -2.66 4.08
N ALA A 71 2.90 -1.42 3.97
CA ALA A 71 1.46 -1.15 4.03
C ALA A 71 0.71 -1.80 2.85
N PHE A 72 1.26 -1.68 1.64
CA PHE A 72 0.70 -2.31 0.46
C PHE A 72 0.77 -3.84 0.55
N ARG A 73 1.91 -4.39 1.01
CA ARG A 73 2.09 -5.83 1.23
C ARG A 73 1.07 -6.39 2.20
N ALA A 74 0.92 -5.76 3.36
CA ALA A 74 -0.06 -6.17 4.37
C ALA A 74 -1.48 -6.14 3.80
N LEU A 75 -1.82 -5.16 2.95
CA LEU A 75 -3.11 -5.10 2.29
C LEU A 75 -3.32 -6.29 1.31
N ILE A 76 -2.32 -6.63 0.50
CA ILE A 76 -2.39 -7.76 -0.43
C ILE A 76 -2.51 -9.10 0.31
N GLU A 77 -1.72 -9.28 1.36
CA GLU A 77 -1.71 -10.50 2.18
C GLU A 77 -3.01 -10.67 2.96
N ASN A 78 -3.49 -9.61 3.63
CA ASN A 78 -4.73 -9.66 4.42
C ASN A 78 -5.99 -9.85 3.56
N CYS A 79 -5.99 -9.32 2.34
CA CYS A 79 -7.11 -9.45 1.42
C CYS A 79 -6.97 -10.65 0.47
N SER A 80 -5.98 -11.54 0.70
CA SER A 80 -5.74 -12.74 -0.10
C SER A 80 -5.73 -12.49 -1.62
N LEU A 81 -5.20 -11.35 -2.07
CA LEU A 81 -5.17 -11.02 -3.49
C LEU A 81 -4.03 -11.76 -4.19
N VAL A 82 -4.29 -13.01 -4.58
CA VAL A 82 -3.28 -13.90 -5.18
C VAL A 82 -3.02 -13.57 -6.66
N ARG A 83 -4.07 -13.21 -7.41
CA ARG A 83 -3.96 -13.05 -8.87
C ARG A 83 -3.33 -11.70 -9.22
N LYS A 84 -2.32 -11.70 -10.09
CA LYS A 84 -1.64 -10.49 -10.56
C LYS A 84 -2.59 -9.38 -11.07
N PRO A 85 -3.64 -9.66 -11.88
CA PRO A 85 -4.61 -8.63 -12.26
C PRO A 85 -5.30 -7.94 -11.08
N ASP A 86 -5.61 -8.70 -10.02
CA ASP A 86 -6.29 -8.16 -8.84
C ASP A 86 -5.31 -7.34 -7.98
N GLN A 87 -4.05 -7.79 -7.87
CA GLN A 87 -2.96 -7.02 -7.25
C GLN A 87 -2.71 -5.70 -7.98
N VAL A 88 -2.72 -5.70 -9.32
CA VAL A 88 -2.58 -4.47 -10.14
C VAL A 88 -3.76 -3.54 -9.92
N LEU A 89 -4.98 -4.07 -9.90
CA LEU A 89 -6.19 -3.28 -9.61
C LEU A 89 -6.12 -2.65 -8.21
N GLY A 90 -5.67 -3.42 -7.22
CA GLY A 90 -5.46 -2.96 -5.86
C GLY A 90 -4.37 -1.91 -5.74
N ALA A 91 -3.25 -2.06 -6.44
CA ALA A 91 -2.16 -1.08 -6.48
C ALA A 91 -2.64 0.28 -7.00
N ILE A 92 -3.44 0.30 -8.07
CA ILE A 92 -4.00 1.54 -8.62
C ILE A 92 -4.89 2.23 -7.58
N GLN A 93 -5.73 1.47 -6.87
CA GLN A 93 -6.59 2.03 -5.85
C GLN A 93 -5.78 2.56 -4.66
N TYR A 94 -4.78 1.81 -4.21
CA TYR A 94 -3.89 2.20 -3.12
C TYR A 94 -3.16 3.52 -3.42
N LEU A 95 -2.55 3.63 -4.59
CA LEU A 95 -1.86 4.86 -5.01
C LEU A 95 -2.80 6.07 -4.99
N ARG A 96 -4.04 5.92 -5.45
CA ARG A 96 -5.00 7.04 -5.50
C ARG A 96 -5.60 7.38 -4.15
N ASP A 97 -6.17 6.39 -3.48
CA ASP A 97 -7.03 6.59 -2.33
C ASP A 97 -6.22 6.68 -1.02
N VAL A 98 -5.06 6.04 -0.95
CA VAL A 98 -4.18 6.08 0.22
C VAL A 98 -3.06 7.08 0.00
N GLU A 99 -2.34 7.02 -1.12
CA GLU A 99 -1.18 7.90 -1.34
C GLU A 99 -1.54 9.28 -1.90
N GLY A 100 -2.71 9.42 -2.55
CA GLY A 100 -3.09 10.66 -3.25
C GLY A 100 -2.38 10.83 -4.61
N VAL A 101 -1.74 9.78 -5.12
CA VAL A 101 -1.00 9.77 -6.38
C VAL A 101 -1.98 9.56 -7.54
N ASN A 102 -2.37 10.66 -8.18
CA ASN A 102 -3.25 10.64 -9.33
C ASN A 102 -2.55 10.26 -10.65
N ASP A 103 -1.26 10.53 -10.69
CA ASP A 103 -0.36 10.27 -11.81
C ASP A 103 0.48 9.02 -11.50
N SER A 104 0.02 7.87 -11.99
CA SER A 104 0.58 6.56 -11.70
C SER A 104 0.96 5.86 -13.02
N PRO A 105 2.07 6.25 -13.69
CA PRO A 105 2.55 5.54 -14.87
C PRO A 105 3.02 4.13 -14.49
N PRO A 106 3.21 3.23 -15.47
CA PRO A 106 3.59 1.83 -15.20
C PRO A 106 4.76 1.68 -14.23
N ARG A 107 5.81 2.51 -14.37
CA ARG A 107 6.98 2.52 -13.48
C ARG A 107 6.64 2.77 -12.00
N VAL A 108 5.65 3.63 -11.71
CA VAL A 108 5.24 3.92 -10.33
C VAL A 108 4.51 2.73 -9.72
N ILE A 109 3.77 1.99 -10.54
CA ILE A 109 3.13 0.74 -10.12
C ILE A 109 4.20 -0.32 -9.86
N ASP A 110 5.16 -0.52 -10.78
CA ASP A 110 6.24 -1.49 -10.60
C ASP A 110 7.07 -1.21 -9.33
N MET A 111 7.43 0.06 -9.09
CA MET A 111 8.13 0.46 -7.86
C MET A 111 7.33 0.13 -6.60
N LEU A 112 6.00 0.27 -6.60
CA LEU A 112 5.18 -0.10 -5.43
C LEU A 112 5.25 -1.61 -5.15
N PHE A 113 5.31 -2.44 -6.19
CA PHE A 113 5.51 -3.88 -6.02
C PHE A 113 6.90 -4.19 -5.47
N GLU A 114 7.94 -3.53 -6.00
CA GLU A 114 9.32 -3.68 -5.53
C GLU A 114 9.47 -3.25 -4.07
N ASP A 115 8.93 -2.09 -3.70
CA ASP A 115 8.89 -1.57 -2.32
C ASP A 115 8.23 -2.58 -1.37
N ALA A 116 7.21 -3.31 -1.84
CA ALA A 116 6.49 -4.31 -1.07
C ALA A 116 7.16 -5.71 -1.04
N GLY A 117 8.32 -5.87 -1.69
CA GLY A 117 8.97 -7.17 -1.86
C GLY A 117 8.12 -8.16 -2.65
N LEU A 118 7.31 -7.67 -3.59
CA LEU A 118 6.47 -8.45 -4.49
C LEU A 118 7.06 -8.41 -5.91
N GLU A 119 6.87 -9.48 -6.68
CA GLU A 119 7.28 -9.50 -8.08
C GLU A 119 6.45 -8.51 -8.90
N PRO A 120 7.08 -7.59 -9.66
CA PRO A 120 6.36 -6.68 -10.54
C PRO A 120 5.51 -7.42 -11.58
N PRO A 121 4.37 -6.86 -12.02
CA PRO A 121 3.50 -7.47 -13.02
C PRO A 121 4.14 -7.62 -14.42
N GLY A 122 5.20 -6.87 -14.74
CA GLY A 122 5.85 -6.89 -16.05
C GLY A 122 4.99 -6.22 -17.13
N ASN A 123 4.12 -6.97 -17.81
CA ASN A 123 3.28 -6.41 -18.90
C ASN A 123 2.05 -5.66 -18.37
N LEU A 124 2.27 -4.51 -17.73
CA LEU A 124 1.22 -3.67 -17.16
C LEU A 124 0.17 -3.23 -18.17
N SER A 125 0.58 -2.89 -19.39
CA SER A 125 -0.36 -2.49 -20.45
C SER A 125 -1.41 -3.57 -20.74
N LEU A 126 -1.00 -4.84 -20.75
CA LEU A 126 -1.93 -5.97 -20.92
C LEU A 126 -2.93 -6.07 -19.77
N TYR A 127 -2.47 -5.98 -18.52
CA TYR A 127 -3.36 -6.04 -17.36
C TYR A 127 -4.33 -4.87 -17.33
N LEU A 128 -3.86 -3.64 -17.58
CA LEU A 128 -4.69 -2.45 -17.64
C LEU A 128 -5.75 -2.53 -18.74
N ASN A 129 -5.41 -3.09 -19.91
CA ASN A 129 -6.38 -3.33 -20.98
C ASN A 129 -7.47 -4.31 -20.54
N ARG A 130 -7.09 -5.47 -20.01
CA ARG A 130 -8.05 -6.51 -19.56
C ARG A 130 -8.96 -6.01 -18.43
N LEU A 131 -8.41 -5.24 -17.50
CA LEU A 131 -9.19 -4.64 -16.41
C LEU A 131 -10.18 -3.60 -16.91
N ARG A 132 -9.81 -2.82 -17.95
CA ARG A 132 -10.74 -1.89 -18.62
C ARG A 132 -11.83 -2.60 -19.40
N GLU A 133 -11.49 -3.66 -20.14
CA GLU A 133 -12.46 -4.48 -20.89
C GLU A 133 -13.51 -5.10 -19.96
N ARG A 134 -13.11 -5.42 -18.72
CA ARG A 134 -14.01 -5.92 -17.66
C ARG A 134 -14.81 -4.82 -16.95
N GLY A 135 -14.60 -3.56 -17.29
CA GLY A 135 -15.26 -2.42 -16.64
C GLY A 135 -14.73 -2.08 -15.24
N PHE A 136 -13.57 -2.60 -14.84
CA PHE A 136 -12.99 -2.36 -13.50
C PHE A 136 -12.12 -1.10 -13.43
N LEU A 137 -11.67 -0.63 -14.60
CA LEU A 137 -10.89 0.59 -14.74
C LEU A 137 -11.55 1.51 -15.76
N VAL A 138 -11.47 2.81 -15.47
CA VAL A 138 -11.80 3.88 -16.41
C VAL A 138 -10.63 4.84 -16.53
N THR A 139 -10.51 5.47 -17.70
CA THR A 139 -9.57 6.55 -17.93
C THR A 139 -10.37 7.84 -18.04
N PRO A 140 -9.99 8.93 -17.34
CA PRO A 140 -10.62 10.23 -17.51
C PRO A 140 -10.59 10.66 -18.99
N PRO A 141 -11.69 11.20 -19.55
CA PRO A 141 -11.72 11.67 -20.94
C PRO A 141 -10.65 12.72 -21.27
N SER A 142 -10.21 13.48 -20.25
CA SER A 142 -9.19 14.51 -20.33
C SER A 142 -7.75 13.97 -20.36
N ALA A 143 -7.53 12.68 -20.04
CA ALA A 143 -6.20 12.10 -19.95
C ALA A 143 -5.68 11.66 -21.32
N LYS A 144 -4.63 12.34 -21.81
CA LYS A 144 -3.93 11.94 -23.06
C LYS A 144 -3.27 10.57 -22.95
N GLU A 145 -2.76 10.23 -21.76
CA GLU A 145 -2.07 8.95 -21.49
C GLU A 145 -2.97 8.02 -20.67
N LYS A 146 -3.57 7.04 -21.36
CA LYS A 146 -4.65 6.24 -20.77
C LYS A 146 -4.26 5.41 -19.54
N ASN A 147 -3.00 5.00 -19.45
CA ASN A 147 -2.52 4.10 -18.39
C ASN A 147 -2.10 4.87 -17.12
N ARG A 148 -1.65 6.11 -17.29
CA ARG A 148 -1.10 6.97 -16.23
C ARG A 148 -2.18 7.46 -15.26
N TYR A 149 -3.41 7.58 -15.76
CA TYR A 149 -4.55 8.11 -15.02
C TYR A 149 -5.69 7.08 -14.85
N ALA A 150 -5.37 5.79 -14.84
CA ALA A 150 -6.38 4.74 -14.67
C ALA A 150 -7.02 4.82 -13.27
N ILE A 151 -8.35 4.90 -13.20
CA ILE A 151 -9.13 4.99 -11.96
C ILE A 151 -9.96 3.72 -11.79
N VAL A 152 -10.04 3.20 -10.56
CA VAL A 152 -10.88 2.04 -10.22
C VAL A 152 -12.35 2.44 -10.16
N THR A 153 -13.19 1.69 -10.88
CA THR A 153 -14.65 1.89 -10.91
C THR A 153 -15.32 1.32 -9.67
N PRO A 154 -16.59 1.67 -9.38
CA PRO A 154 -17.37 0.98 -8.36
C PRO A 154 -17.40 -0.55 -8.54
N GLU A 155 -17.50 -1.03 -9.78
CA GLU A 155 -17.48 -2.45 -10.12
C GLU A 155 -16.13 -3.09 -9.81
N GLY A 156 -15.03 -2.40 -10.11
CA GLY A 156 -13.68 -2.84 -9.76
C GLY A 156 -13.48 -2.96 -8.24
N ARG A 157 -14.00 -2.00 -7.46
CA ARG A 157 -13.98 -2.06 -5.99
C ARG A 157 -14.78 -3.24 -5.47
N ALA A 158 -16.00 -3.43 -5.96
CA ALA A 158 -16.85 -4.56 -5.58
C ALA A 158 -16.21 -5.91 -5.92
N HIS A 159 -15.44 -5.98 -7.02
CA HIS A 159 -14.66 -7.17 -7.38
C HIS A 159 -13.54 -7.44 -6.38
N LEU A 160 -12.78 -6.41 -5.95
CA LEU A 160 -11.75 -6.56 -4.92
C LEU A 160 -12.35 -7.00 -3.58
N ASP A 161 -13.48 -6.41 -3.16
CA ASP A 161 -14.20 -6.82 -1.96
C ASP A 161 -14.64 -8.28 -2.03
N LYS A 162 -15.15 -8.73 -3.18
CA LYS A 162 -15.53 -10.13 -3.39
C LYS A 162 -14.31 -11.06 -3.31
N CYS A 163 -13.17 -10.68 -3.88
CA CYS A 163 -11.95 -11.49 -3.84
C CYS A 163 -11.42 -11.62 -2.41
N SER A 164 -11.53 -10.57 -1.60
CA SER A 164 -11.05 -10.55 -0.21
C SER A 164 -11.90 -11.35 0.78
N ARG A 165 -13.08 -11.81 0.38
CA ARG A 165 -13.98 -12.63 1.21
C ARG A 165 -13.80 -14.14 1.00
N MET A 166 -12.94 -14.55 0.06
CA MET A 166 -12.72 -15.95 -0.32
C MET A 166 -11.43 -16.46 0.30
#